data_AF-A0A955NUL3-F1
#
_entry.id   AF-A0A955NUL3-F1
#
_cell.length_a   1.000
_cell.length_b   1.000
_cell.length_c   1.000
_cell.angle_alpha   90.00
_cell.angle_beta   90.00
_cell.angle_gamma   90.00
#
_symmetry.space_group_name_H-M   'P 1'
#
loop_
_entity.id
_entity.type
_entity.pdbx_description
1 polymer ?
#
loop_
_entity_poly.entity_id
_entity_poly.type
_entity_poly.pdbx_seq_one_letter_code
_entity_poly.pdbx_strand_id
1 'polypeptide(L)' 'MPTISQLIRHGRTSKPKKSKVPALKACPQRRGVCTRVWTMTPK' A
#
# COMPACT_ATOMS: atom_id res chain seq x y z
N MET A 1 -14.43 5.37 -24.38
CA MET A 1 -13.44 6.42 -24.71
C MET A 1 -14.04 7.77 -24.32
N PRO A 2 -13.43 8.53 -23.40
CA PRO A 2 -13.97 9.82 -22.98
C PRO A 2 -13.69 10.92 -24.02
N THR A 3 -14.62 11.86 -24.16
CA THR A 3 -14.47 13.04 -25.03
C THR A 3 -13.59 14.10 -24.37
N ILE A 4 -13.05 15.03 -25.17
CA ILE A 4 -12.23 16.14 -24.67
C ILE A 4 -13.01 16.99 -23.64
N SER A 5 -14.29 17.27 -23.89
CA SER A 5 -15.13 18.03 -22.95
C SER A 5 -15.44 17.28 -21.64
N GLN A 6 -15.37 15.94 -21.63
CA GLN A 6 -15.45 15.15 -20.40
C GLN A 6 -14.15 15.24 -19.61
N LEU A 7 -12.99 15.21 -20.27
CA LEU A 7 -11.69 15.35 -19.61
C LEU A 7 -11.45 16.76 -19.06
N ILE A 8 -11.99 17.80 -19.71
CA ILE A 8 -11.94 19.18 -19.22
C ILE A 8 -12.76 19.33 -17.93
N ARG A 9 -13.96 18.73 -17.87
CA ARG A 9 -14.84 18.77 -16.68
C ARG A 9 -14.41 17.81 -15.57
N HIS A 10 -13.90 16.64 -15.96
CA HIS A 10 -13.46 15.57 -15.08
C HIS A 10 -12.11 15.03 -15.56
N GLY A 11 -11.04 15.60 -15.04
CA GLY A 11 -9.67 15.16 -15.34
C GLY A 11 -9.42 13.69 -14.96
N ARG A 12 -8.40 13.09 -15.54
CA ARG A 12 -8.02 11.71 -15.20
C ARG A 12 -7.37 11.67 -13.82
N THR A 13 -7.76 10.69 -13.01
CA THR A 13 -7.13 10.40 -11.71
C THR A 13 -6.44 9.04 -11.73
N SER A 14 -5.22 8.97 -11.23
CA SER A 14 -4.54 7.69 -11.02
C SER A 14 -5.17 6.92 -9.85
N LYS A 15 -5.25 5.60 -9.95
CA LYS A 15 -5.70 4.75 -8.83
C LYS A 15 -4.68 4.80 -7.68
N PRO A 16 -5.11 5.01 -6.42
CA PRO A 16 -4.19 4.96 -5.29
C PRO A 16 -3.67 3.54 -5.06
N LYS A 17 -2.37 3.40 -4.79
CA LYS A 17 -1.75 2.12 -4.46
C LYS A 17 -1.57 2.02 -2.95
N LYS A 18 -1.93 0.86 -2.36
CA LYS A 18 -1.67 0.57 -0.95
C LYS A 18 -0.35 -0.19 -0.81
N SER A 19 0.44 0.16 0.21
CA SER A 19 1.64 -0.61 0.55
C SER A 19 1.24 -1.94 1.18
N LYS A 20 1.90 -3.03 0.79
CA LYS A 20 1.78 -4.33 1.46
C LYS A 20 2.40 -4.31 2.87
N VAL A 21 3.23 -3.31 3.17
CA VAL A 21 4.00 -3.19 4.41
C VAL A 21 3.79 -1.83 5.10
N PRO A 22 2.56 -1.54 5.60
CA PRO A 22 2.25 -0.24 6.22
C PRO A 22 3.02 0.00 7.53
N ALA A 23 3.37 -1.06 8.27
CA ALA A 23 4.06 -0.96 9.56
C ALA A 23 5.43 -0.27 9.45
N LEU A 24 6.09 -0.36 8.29
CA LEU A 24 7.40 0.24 8.04
C LEU A 24 7.34 1.77 7.86
N LYS A 25 6.17 2.36 7.57
CA LYS A 25 5.97 3.79 7.27
C LYS A 25 7.07 4.38 6.37
N ALA A 26 7.35 3.72 5.25
CA ALA A 26 8.38 4.10 4.26
C ALA A 26 9.84 4.09 4.77
N CYS A 27 10.13 3.56 5.96
CA CYS A 27 11.49 3.26 6.39
C CYS A 27 11.95 1.90 5.82
N PRO A 28 13.25 1.72 5.52
CA PRO A 28 13.76 0.44 5.07
C PRO A 28 13.68 -0.64 6.16
N GLN A 29 13.86 -0.27 7.44
CA GLN A 29 13.82 -1.17 8.59
C GLN A 29 13.27 -0.44 9.82
N ARG A 30 12.68 -1.20 10.77
CA ARG A 30 12.25 -0.69 12.08
C ARG A 30 12.59 -1.70 13.17
N ARG A 31 13.10 -1.22 14.31
CA ARG A 31 13.36 -2.04 15.50
C ARG A 31 12.03 -2.36 16.21
N GLY A 32 11.95 -3.54 16.81
CA GLY A 32 10.81 -3.99 17.62
C GLY A 32 11.25 -5.03 18.65
N VAL A 33 10.39 -5.30 19.65
CA VAL A 33 10.62 -6.31 20.69
C VAL A 33 9.64 -7.47 20.49
N CYS A 34 10.12 -8.71 20.63
CA CYS A 34 9.29 -9.90 20.50
C CYS A 34 8.29 -10.00 21.66
N THR A 35 7.00 -10.15 21.34
CA THR A 35 5.95 -10.37 22.36
C THR A 35 5.74 -11.84 22.69
N ARG A 36 6.03 -12.75 21.74
CA ARG A 36 5.93 -14.21 21.90
C ARG A 36 6.96 -14.91 21.00
N VAL A 37 7.51 -16.02 21.48
CA VAL A 37 8.42 -16.90 20.71
C VAL A 37 7.81 -18.30 20.65
N TRP A 38 7.62 -18.85 19.45
CA TRP A 38 6.98 -20.16 19.20
C TRP A 38 7.27 -20.63 17.76
N THR A 39 6.92 -21.88 17.44
CA THR A 39 7.12 -22.49 16.11
C THR A 39 5.78 -22.69 15.37
N MET A 40 5.80 -22.61 14.03
CA MET A 40 4.64 -22.87 13.16
C MET A 40 4.96 -24.02 12.18
N THR A 41 3.96 -24.86 11.91
CA THR A 41 4.03 -25.86 10.82
C THR A 41 3.69 -25.21 9.47
N PRO A 42 4.43 -25.52 8.38
CA PRO A 42 4.15 -24.98 7.05
C PRO A 42 2.87 -25.58 6.43
N LYS A 43 2.32 -24.90 5.42
CA LYS A 43 1.22 -25.40 4.60
C LYS A 43 1.71 -26.36 3.53
#